data_AF-A0A422QM90-F1
#
_entry.id   AF-A0A422QM90-F1
#
_cell.length_a   1.000
_cell.length_b   1.000
_cell.length_c   1.000
_cell.angle_alpha   90.00
_cell.angle_beta   90.00
_cell.angle_gamma   90.00
#
_symmetry.space_group_name_H-M   'P 1'
#
loop_
_entity.id
_entity.type
_entity.pdbx_description
1 polymer ?
#
loop_
_entity_poly.entity_id
_entity_poly.type
_entity_poly.pdbx_seq_one_letter_code
_entity_poly.pdbx_strand_id
1 'polypeptide(L)'
;MTFSVLLLLLCLVTAIAYLVEPHLVALATGTVDGAALRESPAPHAYKLLLLVTIACAAGWFIHAFTGDPLARRREQVKFAYFFVIASFAVLMIPPFVKSQALGSEPIGIVSGCVADADAAAQLRCDPDGRPVPRTGAQVEEGRPAAAASVADTEPAPRPAHNQWLVNIGGALRAQSELPCASSSPEACLLGSPANRVDITGGVVVPLPFVIVALFGGAVSLSRRVPEIQKRSERGFVGTAAEPAIDARQGREELVFQIMQFASAPLIAITAYQVLDPASQAGAVALAFLAGFGSETILLMIRGVANGLHPRATLPGRPAAAPAGLDSQGGAVPVAAWGPGTSDAGLQPLRLGVRPGEDTSAEPVHIRLCVDDDLEEGSAALSVDGIRVGVPGDGCVELTLAPGRPYRVEAHGRRAGREVHGGQTLVVDADDEARPLQLVLA
;
A
#
# COMPACT_ATOMS: atom_id res chain seq x y z
N MET A 1 -12.89 -33.57 13.92
CA MET A 1 -11.68 -32.72 13.96
C MET A 1 -12.00 -31.44 13.21
N THR A 2 -11.86 -30.26 13.82
CA THR A 2 -12.16 -29.00 13.12
C THR A 2 -11.06 -28.73 12.08
N PHE A 3 -11.40 -28.15 10.93
CA PHE A 3 -10.45 -27.79 9.85
C PHE A 3 -9.22 -27.06 10.38
N SER A 4 -9.41 -26.20 11.38
CA SER A 4 -8.35 -25.47 12.07
C SER A 4 -7.27 -26.36 12.68
N VAL A 5 -7.63 -27.50 13.28
CA VAL A 5 -6.68 -28.43 13.91
C VAL A 5 -5.91 -29.20 12.84
N LEU A 6 -6.58 -29.60 11.77
CA LEU A 6 -5.93 -30.28 10.65
C LEU A 6 -4.88 -29.36 10.00
N LEU A 7 -5.25 -28.10 9.73
CA LEU A 7 -4.31 -27.15 9.12
C LEU A 7 -3.14 -26.84 10.06
N LEU A 8 -3.39 -26.67 11.35
CA LEU A 8 -2.33 -26.39 12.32
C LEU A 8 -1.36 -27.57 12.45
N LEU A 9 -1.85 -28.80 12.43
CA LEU A 9 -1.01 -29.99 12.35
C LEU A 9 -0.23 -30.05 11.04
N LEU A 10 -0.84 -29.70 9.91
CA LEU A 10 -0.18 -29.71 8.61
C LEU A 10 0.93 -28.64 8.54
N CYS A 11 0.68 -27.44 9.06
CA CYS A 11 1.69 -26.39 9.23
C CYS A 11 2.81 -26.84 10.17
N LEU A 12 2.47 -27.48 11.29
CA LEU A 12 3.46 -27.98 12.25
C LEU A 12 4.34 -29.07 11.64
N VAL A 13 3.75 -30.04 10.93
CA VAL A 13 4.50 -31.08 10.20
C VAL A 13 5.39 -30.45 9.14
N THR A 14 4.92 -29.43 8.43
CA THR A 14 5.74 -28.67 7.46
C THR A 14 6.91 -27.96 8.11
N ALA A 15 6.67 -27.29 9.24
CA ALA A 15 7.71 -26.60 9.99
C ALA A 15 8.74 -27.58 10.60
N ILE A 16 8.27 -28.71 11.13
CA ILE A 16 9.13 -29.77 11.67
C ILE A 16 9.96 -30.39 10.54
N ALA A 17 9.34 -30.76 9.42
CA ALA A 17 10.08 -31.26 8.26
C ALA A 17 11.15 -30.27 7.82
N TYR A 18 10.81 -28.97 7.76
CA TYR A 18 11.73 -27.90 7.39
C TYR A 18 12.92 -27.75 8.36
N LEU A 19 12.68 -27.79 9.67
CA LEU A 19 13.72 -27.61 10.68
C LEU A 19 14.57 -28.86 10.91
N VAL A 20 13.95 -30.04 10.85
CA VAL A 20 14.57 -31.30 11.28
C VAL A 20 15.31 -32.01 10.14
N GLU A 21 14.84 -31.87 8.90
CA GLU A 21 15.46 -32.51 7.73
C GLU A 21 16.94 -32.13 7.51
N PRO A 22 17.37 -30.86 7.56
CA PRO A 22 18.79 -30.53 7.40
C PRO A 22 19.67 -31.15 8.51
N HIS A 23 19.15 -31.30 9.72
CA HIS A 23 19.86 -31.93 10.83
C HIS A 23 19.89 -33.45 10.72
N LEU A 24 18.79 -34.09 10.32
CA LEU A 24 18.71 -35.53 10.13
C LEU A 24 19.59 -35.99 8.97
N VAL A 25 19.63 -35.25 7.86
CA VAL A 25 20.52 -35.59 6.73
C VAL A 25 21.98 -35.47 7.14
N ALA A 26 22.36 -34.40 7.87
CA ALA A 26 23.71 -34.24 8.39
C ALA A 26 24.12 -35.36 9.37
N LEU A 27 23.20 -35.81 10.22
CA LEU A 27 23.42 -36.94 11.14
C LEU A 27 23.52 -38.29 10.40
N ALA A 28 22.68 -38.51 9.39
CA ALA A 28 22.60 -39.79 8.69
C ALA A 28 23.76 -40.03 7.73
N THR A 29 24.28 -38.98 7.07
CA THR A 29 25.35 -39.17 6.09
C THR A 29 26.73 -39.24 6.73
N GLY A 30 26.91 -38.81 7.98
CA GLY A 30 28.19 -38.86 8.71
C GLY A 30 29.35 -38.10 8.02
N THR A 31 29.06 -37.42 6.91
CA THR A 31 29.99 -36.71 6.06
C THR A 31 29.88 -35.22 6.37
N VAL A 32 30.95 -34.66 6.92
CA VAL A 32 31.13 -33.21 7.13
C VAL A 32 31.31 -32.48 5.79
N ASP A 33 31.56 -33.24 4.71
CA ASP A 33 31.74 -32.71 3.37
C ASP A 33 30.40 -32.36 2.69
N GLY A 34 30.07 -31.07 2.71
CA GLY A 34 28.83 -30.47 2.20
C GLY A 34 28.54 -30.65 0.70
N ALA A 35 29.36 -31.42 -0.04
CA ALA A 35 29.16 -31.69 -1.46
C ALA A 35 28.02 -32.68 -1.75
N ALA A 36 27.76 -33.65 -0.86
CA ALA A 36 26.74 -34.69 -1.06
C ALA A 36 25.29 -34.22 -0.82
N LEU A 37 25.09 -33.03 -0.24
CA LEU A 37 23.77 -32.44 0.02
C LEU A 37 23.09 -31.85 -1.23
N ARG A 38 23.76 -31.83 -2.40
CA ARG A 38 23.29 -31.10 -3.58
C ARG A 38 22.25 -31.84 -4.43
N GLU A 39 22.13 -33.16 -4.30
CA GLU A 39 21.24 -34.00 -5.14
C GLU A 39 20.24 -34.85 -4.33
N SER A 40 19.89 -34.43 -3.12
CA SER A 40 18.83 -35.14 -2.37
C SER A 40 17.47 -34.99 -3.11
N PRO A 41 16.66 -36.05 -3.28
CA PRO A 41 15.30 -36.00 -3.84
C PRO A 41 14.27 -35.29 -2.93
N ALA A 42 14.71 -34.77 -1.78
CA ALA A 42 13.95 -33.95 -0.83
C ALA A 42 13.25 -32.68 -1.38
N PRO A 43 13.74 -31.93 -2.41
CA PRO A 43 13.13 -30.64 -2.75
C PRO A 43 11.72 -30.78 -3.30
N HIS A 44 11.34 -31.96 -3.83
CA HIS A 44 9.99 -32.19 -4.33
C HIS A 44 8.98 -32.43 -3.20
N ALA A 45 9.37 -33.12 -2.13
CA ALA A 45 8.50 -33.39 -1.00
C ALA A 45 8.13 -32.10 -0.24
N TYR A 46 9.10 -31.22 -0.03
CA TYR A 46 8.86 -29.92 0.60
C TYR A 46 7.94 -29.03 -0.26
N LYS A 47 8.23 -28.92 -1.57
CA LYS A 47 7.38 -28.15 -2.50
C LYS A 47 5.95 -28.68 -2.50
N LEU A 48 5.78 -30.00 -2.52
CA LEU A 48 4.46 -30.64 -2.43
C LEU A 48 3.77 -30.30 -1.11
N LEU A 49 4.46 -30.42 0.02
CA LEU A 49 3.89 -30.14 1.34
C LEU A 49 3.50 -28.67 1.50
N LEU A 50 4.31 -27.74 1.00
CA LEU A 50 4.00 -26.32 0.95
C LEU A 50 2.75 -26.05 0.09
N LEU A 51 2.67 -26.64 -1.11
CA LEU A 51 1.50 -26.52 -1.99
C LEU A 51 0.23 -27.08 -1.34
N VAL A 52 0.33 -28.23 -0.67
CA VAL A 52 -0.80 -28.81 0.08
C VAL A 52 -1.21 -27.88 1.21
N THR A 53 -0.27 -27.30 1.95
CA THR A 53 -0.56 -26.33 3.02
C THR A 53 -1.30 -25.11 2.48
N ILE A 54 -0.83 -24.53 1.37
CA ILE A 54 -1.46 -23.38 0.71
C ILE A 54 -2.86 -23.74 0.22
N ALA A 55 -3.03 -24.89 -0.43
CA ALA A 55 -4.33 -25.36 -0.92
C ALA A 55 -5.32 -25.60 0.23
N CYS A 56 -4.89 -26.18 1.35
CA CYS A 56 -5.72 -26.36 2.53
C CYS A 56 -6.09 -25.02 3.19
N ALA A 57 -5.16 -24.06 3.27
CA ALA A 57 -5.43 -22.73 3.79
C ALA A 57 -6.44 -21.98 2.91
N ALA A 58 -6.28 -22.04 1.59
CA ALA A 58 -7.22 -21.47 0.63
C ALA A 58 -8.61 -22.13 0.72
N GLY A 59 -8.67 -23.46 0.85
CA GLY A 59 -9.92 -24.19 1.08
C GLY A 59 -10.62 -23.76 2.38
N TRP A 60 -9.87 -23.54 3.46
CA TRP A 60 -10.43 -23.03 4.72
C TRP A 60 -10.91 -21.59 4.58
N PHE A 61 -10.17 -20.73 3.88
CA PHE A 61 -10.60 -19.36 3.59
C PHE A 61 -11.94 -19.36 2.84
N ILE A 62 -12.03 -20.11 1.74
CA ILE A 62 -13.29 -20.24 0.97
C ILE A 62 -14.41 -20.74 1.87
N HIS A 63 -14.18 -21.77 2.67
CA HIS A 63 -15.18 -22.31 3.58
C HIS A 63 -15.66 -21.32 4.65
N ALA A 64 -14.75 -20.52 5.20
CA ALA A 64 -15.05 -19.54 6.24
C ALA A 64 -15.81 -18.33 5.67
N PHE A 65 -15.44 -17.87 4.48
CA PHE A 65 -15.94 -16.62 3.91
C PHE A 65 -17.06 -16.80 2.86
N THR A 66 -17.41 -18.02 2.48
CA THR A 66 -18.58 -18.31 1.61
C THR A 66 -19.79 -18.85 2.39
N GLY A 67 -20.99 -18.55 1.91
CA GLY A 67 -22.26 -18.96 2.52
C GLY A 67 -22.87 -17.93 3.48
N ASP A 68 -23.72 -18.39 4.40
CA ASP A 68 -24.39 -17.55 5.39
C ASP A 68 -23.38 -16.98 6.41
N PRO A 69 -23.19 -15.64 6.47
CA PRO A 69 -22.25 -15.03 7.38
C PRO A 69 -22.60 -15.29 8.86
N LEU A 70 -23.88 -15.44 9.22
CA LEU A 70 -24.28 -15.70 10.59
C LEU A 70 -23.88 -17.10 11.04
N ALA A 71 -24.13 -18.12 10.20
CA ALA A 71 -23.72 -19.50 10.47
C ALA A 71 -22.18 -19.67 10.51
N ARG A 72 -21.44 -18.86 9.74
CA ARG A 72 -19.98 -18.97 9.59
C ARG A 72 -19.16 -18.01 10.44
N ARG A 73 -19.78 -17.08 11.18
CA ARG A 73 -19.10 -16.05 11.97
C ARG A 73 -17.94 -16.57 12.83
N ARG A 74 -18.14 -17.66 13.55
CA ARG A 74 -17.09 -18.26 14.41
C ARG A 74 -15.89 -18.76 13.60
N GLU A 75 -16.12 -19.32 12.42
CA GLU A 75 -15.05 -19.82 11.55
C GLU A 75 -14.28 -18.69 10.87
N GLN A 76 -14.94 -17.58 10.51
CA GLN A 76 -14.29 -16.37 9.99
C GLN A 76 -13.30 -15.79 10.98
N VAL A 77 -13.73 -15.61 12.23
CA VAL A 77 -12.88 -15.09 13.31
C VAL A 77 -11.71 -16.03 13.59
N LYS A 78 -11.95 -17.35 13.67
CA LYS A 78 -10.87 -18.34 13.83
C LYS A 78 -9.85 -18.29 12.70
N PHE A 79 -10.32 -18.20 11.45
CA PHE A 79 -9.44 -18.08 10.30
C PHE A 79 -8.60 -16.79 10.40
N ALA A 80 -9.21 -15.66 10.74
CA ALA A 80 -8.51 -14.39 10.86
C ALA A 80 -7.40 -14.44 11.92
N TYR A 81 -7.66 -15.00 13.11
CA TYR A 81 -6.61 -15.20 14.13
C TYR A 81 -5.53 -16.17 13.67
N PHE A 82 -5.91 -17.28 13.04
CA PHE A 82 -4.94 -18.21 12.48
C PHE A 82 -4.05 -17.51 11.45
N PHE A 83 -4.63 -16.71 10.56
CA PHE A 83 -3.91 -15.97 9.53
C PHE A 83 -2.94 -14.95 10.14
N VAL A 84 -3.33 -14.22 11.19
CA VAL A 84 -2.43 -13.33 11.95
C VAL A 84 -1.24 -14.10 12.52
N ILE A 85 -1.51 -15.18 13.24
CA ILE A 85 -0.46 -15.97 13.91
C ILE A 85 0.47 -16.63 12.88
N ALA A 86 -0.10 -17.22 11.83
CA ALA A 86 0.65 -17.84 10.75
C ALA A 86 1.52 -16.81 10.02
N SER A 87 1.02 -15.59 9.82
CA SER A 87 1.81 -14.51 9.22
C SER A 87 3.01 -14.13 10.07
N PHE A 88 2.84 -13.95 11.38
CA PHE A 88 3.96 -13.73 12.29
C PHE A 88 4.93 -14.91 12.31
N ALA A 89 4.43 -16.14 12.31
CA ALA A 89 5.26 -17.33 12.28
C ALA A 89 6.12 -17.38 11.01
N VAL A 90 5.54 -17.11 9.84
CA VAL A 90 6.26 -17.02 8.57
C VAL A 90 7.33 -15.92 8.59
N LEU A 91 7.05 -14.77 9.22
CA LEU A 91 8.03 -13.69 9.38
C LEU A 91 9.16 -14.01 10.36
N MET A 92 8.89 -14.85 11.37
CA MET A 92 9.87 -15.28 12.36
C MET A 92 10.77 -16.42 11.87
N ILE A 93 10.30 -17.23 10.91
CA ILE A 93 11.15 -18.17 10.21
C ILE A 93 12.15 -17.33 9.40
N PRO A 94 13.44 -17.33 9.76
CA PRO A 94 14.39 -16.50 9.04
C PRO A 94 14.35 -16.87 7.56
N PRO A 95 14.47 -15.90 6.63
CA PRO A 95 14.49 -16.17 5.20
C PRO A 95 15.76 -16.91 4.73
N PHE A 96 16.42 -17.70 5.59
CA PHE A 96 17.56 -18.57 5.28
C PHE A 96 17.19 -19.77 4.40
N VAL A 97 16.06 -19.72 3.67
CA VAL A 97 15.87 -20.57 2.50
C VAL A 97 17.11 -20.32 1.64
N LYS A 98 17.99 -21.32 1.54
CA LYS A 98 19.19 -21.27 0.72
C LYS A 98 18.76 -20.72 -0.64
N SER A 99 19.07 -19.45 -0.89
CA SER A 99 18.76 -18.76 -2.12
C SER A 99 19.72 -19.31 -3.17
N GLN A 100 19.49 -20.54 -3.58
CA GLN A 100 19.94 -20.93 -4.90
C GLN A 100 19.15 -20.00 -5.80
N ALA A 101 19.84 -18.97 -6.30
CA ALA A 101 19.27 -18.08 -7.30
C ALA A 101 18.71 -19.00 -8.38
N LEU A 102 17.39 -19.12 -8.45
CA LEU A 102 16.70 -19.83 -9.50
C LEU A 102 16.92 -18.97 -10.74
N GLY A 103 18.07 -19.18 -11.39
CA GLY A 103 18.51 -18.41 -12.53
C GLY A 103 17.43 -18.46 -13.59
N SER A 104 16.94 -17.28 -13.98
CA SER A 104 15.87 -16.97 -14.95
C SER A 104 14.45 -16.75 -14.42
N GLU A 105 14.16 -16.92 -13.12
CA GLU A 105 12.81 -16.63 -12.63
C GLU A 105 12.53 -15.11 -12.57
N PRO A 106 11.32 -14.65 -12.97
CA PRO A 106 10.98 -13.23 -13.00
C PRO A 106 10.83 -12.64 -11.60
N ILE A 107 10.74 -13.44 -10.54
CA ILE A 107 10.67 -12.96 -9.15
C ILE A 107 11.59 -13.84 -8.32
N GLY A 108 12.55 -13.23 -7.61
CA GLY A 108 13.50 -13.99 -6.80
C GLY A 108 14.12 -13.16 -5.67
N ILE A 109 14.59 -13.86 -4.65
CA ILE A 109 15.42 -13.29 -3.59
C ILE A 109 16.88 -13.59 -3.92
N VAL A 110 17.69 -12.55 -4.01
CA VAL A 110 19.10 -12.65 -4.38
C VAL A 110 19.96 -11.85 -3.42
N SER A 111 21.16 -12.35 -3.14
CA SER A 111 22.20 -11.61 -2.42
C SER A 111 23.07 -10.91 -3.45
N GLY A 112 23.01 -9.58 -3.52
CA GLY A 112 23.53 -8.89 -4.70
C GLY A 112 23.53 -7.37 -4.62
N CYS A 113 23.54 -6.75 -5.79
CA CYS A 113 23.44 -5.31 -6.00
C CYS A 113 22.89 -4.96 -7.36
N VAL A 114 22.54 -3.69 -7.53
CA VAL A 114 22.04 -3.14 -8.77
C VAL A 114 23.20 -2.45 -9.49
N ALA A 115 23.44 -2.88 -10.73
CA ALA A 115 24.51 -2.32 -11.57
C ALA A 115 24.13 -0.98 -12.21
N ASP A 116 22.86 -0.59 -12.10
CA ASP A 116 22.32 0.64 -12.67
C ASP A 116 22.84 1.89 -11.95
N ALA A 117 23.26 2.88 -12.74
CA ALA A 117 23.70 4.18 -12.25
C ALA A 117 22.55 5.07 -11.77
N ASP A 118 21.29 4.69 -12.04
CA ASP A 118 20.10 5.38 -11.53
C ASP A 118 19.52 4.72 -10.28
N ALA A 119 20.03 3.55 -9.87
CA ALA A 119 19.56 2.89 -8.66
C ALA A 119 19.82 3.71 -7.39
N ALA A 120 18.99 3.54 -6.37
CA ALA A 120 19.21 4.09 -5.04
C ALA A 120 20.65 3.81 -4.57
N ALA A 121 21.34 4.81 -3.99
CA ALA A 121 22.75 4.68 -3.62
C ALA A 121 23.05 3.45 -2.75
N GLN A 122 22.12 3.06 -1.88
CA GLN A 122 22.22 1.89 -1.01
C GLN A 122 22.16 0.54 -1.74
N LEU A 123 21.62 0.51 -2.96
CA LEU A 123 21.49 -0.70 -3.79
C LEU A 123 22.66 -0.88 -4.76
N ARG A 124 23.49 0.14 -4.97
CA ARG A 124 24.52 0.14 -6.01
C ARG A 124 25.64 -0.84 -5.72
N CYS A 125 26.17 -1.43 -6.79
CA CYS A 125 27.37 -2.27 -6.71
C CYS A 125 28.62 -1.46 -6.35
N ASP A 126 28.71 -0.23 -6.88
CA ASP A 126 29.77 0.73 -6.59
C ASP A 126 29.14 2.06 -6.09
N PRO A 127 29.08 2.27 -4.77
CA PRO A 127 28.51 3.50 -4.22
C PRO A 127 29.39 4.73 -4.49
N ASP A 128 30.69 4.56 -4.76
CA ASP A 128 31.63 5.67 -4.98
C ASP A 128 31.65 6.14 -6.45
N GLY A 129 30.90 5.47 -7.33
CA GLY A 129 30.73 5.88 -8.73
C GLY A 129 32.03 5.89 -9.53
N ARG A 130 33.06 5.15 -9.09
CA ARG A 130 34.27 5.02 -9.88
C ARG A 130 33.89 4.21 -11.12
N PRO A 131 34.14 4.70 -12.33
CA PRO A 131 33.78 3.95 -13.53
C PRO A 131 34.55 2.63 -13.51
N VAL A 132 33.87 1.53 -13.23
CA VAL A 132 34.42 0.19 -13.37
C VAL A 132 34.76 0.06 -14.86
N PRO A 133 36.04 -0.11 -15.23
CA PRO A 133 36.40 -0.25 -16.63
C PRO A 133 35.62 -1.43 -17.19
N ARG A 134 34.72 -1.18 -18.15
CA ARG A 134 33.95 -2.23 -18.83
C ARG A 134 34.93 -3.18 -19.48
N THR A 135 35.18 -4.33 -18.85
CA THR A 135 36.09 -5.39 -19.32
C THR A 135 35.54 -6.16 -20.53
N GLY A 136 34.87 -5.46 -21.44
CA GLY A 136 34.30 -5.99 -22.68
C GLY A 136 34.37 -5.00 -23.85
N ALA A 137 34.99 -3.83 -23.68
CA ALA A 137 35.43 -3.06 -24.84
C ALA A 137 36.57 -3.87 -25.49
N GLN A 138 36.26 -4.51 -26.61
CA GLN A 138 37.22 -5.24 -27.43
C GLN A 138 38.48 -4.39 -27.57
N VAL A 139 39.62 -4.96 -27.17
CA VAL A 139 40.93 -4.38 -27.40
C VAL A 139 41.05 -4.20 -28.91
N GLU A 140 40.90 -2.96 -29.36
CA GLU A 140 41.26 -2.55 -30.71
C GLU A 140 42.79 -2.67 -30.79
N GLU A 141 43.22 -3.81 -31.33
CA GLU A 141 44.60 -4.23 -31.51
C GLU A 141 45.32 -3.25 -32.43
N GLY A 142 46.03 -2.26 -31.88
CA GLY A 142 46.77 -1.34 -32.75
C GLY A 142 47.51 -0.13 -32.18
N ARG A 143 47.51 0.15 -30.87
CA ARG A 143 48.23 1.33 -30.34
C ARG A 143 49.28 0.96 -29.29
N PRO A 144 50.59 1.24 -29.54
CA PRO A 144 51.64 0.94 -28.58
C PRO A 144 51.50 1.81 -27.33
N ALA A 145 51.42 1.13 -26.18
CA ALA A 145 51.26 1.72 -24.86
C ALA A 145 52.52 2.48 -24.43
N ALA A 146 52.39 3.78 -24.21
CA ALA A 146 53.36 4.54 -23.42
C ALA A 146 53.22 4.13 -21.95
N ALA A 147 54.33 3.68 -21.36
CA ALA A 147 54.42 3.23 -19.98
C ALA A 147 54.11 4.37 -18.99
N ALA A 148 52.86 4.48 -18.56
CA ALA A 148 52.49 5.24 -17.37
C ALA A 148 52.69 4.31 -16.15
N SER A 149 53.64 4.67 -15.29
CA SER A 149 53.86 4.02 -14.00
C SER A 149 52.60 4.12 -13.15
N VAL A 150 51.84 3.03 -13.10
CA VAL A 150 50.71 2.84 -12.20
C VAL A 150 51.27 2.76 -10.79
N ALA A 151 51.21 3.87 -10.06
CA ALA A 151 51.47 3.88 -8.64
C ALA A 151 50.44 2.97 -7.96
N ASP A 152 50.93 2.01 -7.17
CA ASP A 152 50.19 1.09 -6.30
C ASP A 152 49.27 1.87 -5.34
N THR A 153 48.14 2.34 -5.84
CA THR A 153 47.06 2.86 -5.02
C THR A 153 46.26 1.65 -4.59
N GLU A 154 46.55 1.17 -3.38
CA GLU A 154 45.84 0.08 -2.73
C GLU A 154 44.33 0.31 -2.91
N PRO A 155 43.61 -0.59 -3.59
CA PRO A 155 42.21 -0.37 -3.93
C PRO A 155 41.43 -0.16 -2.65
N ALA A 156 40.71 0.95 -2.56
CA ALA A 156 39.88 1.27 -1.41
C ALA A 156 39.01 0.04 -1.06
N PRO A 157 38.92 -0.33 0.23
CA PRO A 157 38.24 -1.54 0.66
C PRO A 157 36.80 -1.51 0.17
N ARG A 158 36.46 -2.43 -0.73
CA ARG A 158 35.10 -2.56 -1.26
C ARG A 158 34.14 -2.79 -0.09
N PRO A 159 32.95 -2.17 -0.08
CA PRO A 159 31.98 -2.38 1.00
C PRO A 159 31.67 -3.87 1.14
N ALA A 160 31.97 -4.41 2.32
CA ALA A 160 32.08 -5.85 2.58
C ALA A 160 30.73 -6.58 2.75
N HIS A 161 29.61 -5.92 2.47
CA HIS A 161 28.29 -6.43 2.86
C HIS A 161 27.39 -6.60 1.65
N ASN A 162 27.07 -7.85 1.35
CA ASN A 162 25.98 -8.19 0.44
C ASN A 162 24.64 -7.93 1.12
N GLN A 163 23.73 -7.28 0.41
CA GLN A 163 22.35 -7.10 0.87
C GLN A 163 21.44 -8.14 0.21
N TRP A 164 20.48 -8.63 0.97
CA TRP A 164 19.38 -9.44 0.44
C TRP A 164 18.38 -8.54 -0.28
N LEU A 165 18.15 -8.82 -1.55
CA LEU A 165 17.31 -8.05 -2.45
C LEU A 165 16.18 -8.93 -2.99
N VAL A 166 15.00 -8.34 -3.11
CA VAL A 166 13.89 -8.88 -3.88
C VAL A 166 14.01 -8.30 -5.29
N ASN A 167 14.20 -9.17 -6.27
CA ASN A 167 14.27 -8.82 -7.69
C ASN A 167 12.95 -9.21 -8.37
N ILE A 168 12.29 -8.26 -9.03
CA ILE A 168 11.08 -8.46 -9.82
C ILE A 168 11.33 -7.97 -11.24
N GLY A 169 11.45 -8.89 -12.18
CA GLY A 169 11.62 -8.62 -13.62
C GLY A 169 13.05 -8.23 -14.03
N GLY A 170 14.00 -8.15 -13.09
CA GLY A 170 15.39 -7.82 -13.40
C GLY A 170 16.17 -9.02 -13.91
N ALA A 171 17.06 -8.80 -14.87
CA ALA A 171 17.97 -9.82 -15.37
C ALA A 171 19.18 -9.93 -14.43
N LEU A 172 19.48 -11.17 -14.02
CA LEU A 172 20.68 -11.47 -13.24
C LEU A 172 21.86 -11.62 -14.20
N ARG A 173 22.86 -10.74 -14.09
CA ARG A 173 24.16 -10.95 -14.70
C ARG A 173 25.04 -11.63 -13.67
N ALA A 174 25.48 -12.85 -13.96
CA ALA A 174 26.50 -13.49 -13.17
C ALA A 174 27.76 -12.61 -13.22
N GLN A 175 28.16 -12.03 -12.08
CA GLN A 175 29.48 -11.44 -12.00
C GLN A 175 30.49 -12.58 -12.04
N SER A 176 31.08 -12.69 -13.21
CA SER A 176 32.28 -13.46 -13.51
C SER A 176 32.08 -14.94 -13.85
N GLU A 177 32.37 -15.22 -15.12
CA GLU A 177 33.00 -16.48 -15.56
C GLU A 177 34.44 -16.61 -15.02
N LEU A 178 34.89 -15.73 -14.11
CA LEU A 178 36.22 -15.89 -13.53
C LEU A 178 36.21 -17.19 -12.73
N PRO A 179 37.07 -18.17 -13.08
CA PRO A 179 37.18 -19.40 -12.32
C PRO A 179 37.46 -18.99 -10.89
N CYS A 180 36.58 -19.44 -10.01
CA CYS A 180 36.59 -19.07 -8.62
C CYS A 180 37.91 -19.54 -7.99
N ALA A 181 38.92 -18.67 -8.04
CA ALA A 181 40.32 -19.01 -7.78
C ALA A 181 40.64 -19.00 -6.28
N SER A 182 39.65 -18.74 -5.43
CA SER A 182 39.82 -18.83 -3.99
C SER A 182 40.02 -20.29 -3.60
N SER A 183 41.06 -20.55 -2.81
CA SER A 183 41.33 -21.85 -2.21
C SER A 183 40.22 -22.33 -1.25
N SER A 184 39.24 -21.48 -0.90
CA SER A 184 38.06 -21.85 -0.13
C SER A 184 36.84 -22.05 -1.03
N PRO A 185 36.25 -23.27 -1.09
CA PRO A 185 35.01 -23.53 -1.82
C PRO A 185 33.83 -22.67 -1.34
N GLU A 186 33.86 -22.23 -0.08
CA GLU A 186 32.83 -21.40 0.55
C GLU A 186 32.78 -19.99 -0.02
N ALA A 187 33.93 -19.43 -0.41
CA ALA A 187 33.97 -18.13 -1.07
C ALA A 187 33.34 -18.17 -2.47
N CYS A 188 33.12 -19.35 -3.04
CA CYS A 188 32.50 -19.53 -4.36
C CYS A 188 30.98 -19.71 -4.33
N LEU A 189 30.39 -19.84 -3.14
CA LEU A 189 28.94 -19.97 -3.01
C LEU A 189 28.25 -18.66 -3.42
N LEU A 190 27.19 -18.76 -4.23
CA LEU A 190 26.35 -17.60 -4.58
C LEU A 190 25.92 -16.87 -3.31
N GLY A 191 26.10 -15.55 -3.29
CA GLY A 191 25.80 -14.71 -2.13
C GLY A 191 26.94 -14.59 -1.11
N SER A 192 28.07 -15.27 -1.32
CA SER A 192 29.31 -14.95 -0.62
C SER A 192 29.78 -13.54 -1.00
N PRO A 193 30.60 -12.88 -0.16
CA PRO A 193 31.20 -11.58 -0.52
C PRO A 193 31.97 -11.59 -1.85
N ALA A 194 32.41 -12.77 -2.31
CA ALA A 194 33.14 -12.96 -3.55
C ALA A 194 32.27 -13.37 -4.75
N ASN A 195 31.00 -13.74 -4.54
CA ASN A 195 30.06 -14.15 -5.59
C ASN A 195 28.74 -13.37 -5.47
N ARG A 196 28.84 -12.05 -5.66
CA ARG A 196 27.73 -11.10 -5.66
C ARG A 196 27.04 -11.11 -7.02
N VAL A 197 25.72 -11.09 -7.04
CA VAL A 197 24.95 -11.03 -8.30
C VAL A 197 24.69 -9.58 -8.68
N ASP A 198 24.96 -9.23 -9.94
CA ASP A 198 24.57 -7.96 -10.53
C ASP A 198 23.19 -8.07 -11.12
N ILE A 199 22.30 -7.17 -10.69
CA ILE A 199 20.95 -7.08 -11.20
C ILE A 199 20.88 -5.90 -12.18
N THR A 200 20.36 -6.16 -13.37
CA THR A 200 20.13 -5.13 -14.40
C THR A 200 18.65 -5.09 -14.76
N GLY A 201 18.06 -3.89 -14.70
CA GLY A 201 16.63 -3.66 -14.93
C GLY A 201 15.72 -4.20 -13.83
N GLY A 202 14.41 -4.09 -14.06
CA GLY A 202 13.37 -4.56 -13.13
C GLY A 202 13.19 -3.68 -11.90
N VAL A 203 12.37 -4.16 -10.97
CA VAL A 203 12.11 -3.54 -9.66
C VAL A 203 12.92 -4.30 -8.62
N VAL A 204 13.85 -3.60 -7.97
CA VAL A 204 14.72 -4.17 -6.94
C VAL A 204 14.51 -3.43 -5.63
N VAL A 205 14.20 -4.18 -4.57
CA VAL A 205 13.94 -3.63 -3.22
C VAL A 205 14.66 -4.46 -2.17
N PRO A 206 15.22 -3.86 -1.10
CA PRO A 206 15.78 -4.63 0.01
C PRO A 206 14.76 -5.59 0.62
N LEU A 207 15.14 -6.85 0.83
CA LEU A 207 14.30 -7.81 1.53
C LEU A 207 13.88 -7.35 2.94
N PRO A 208 14.76 -6.75 3.77
CA PRO A 208 14.37 -6.22 5.07
C PRO A 208 13.26 -5.16 4.98
N PHE A 209 13.23 -4.36 3.91
CA PHE A 209 12.20 -3.36 3.69
C PHE A 209 10.82 -4.03 3.49
N VAL A 210 10.75 -5.10 2.70
CA VAL A 210 9.51 -5.88 2.49
C VAL A 210 9.05 -6.56 3.79
N ILE A 211 9.99 -7.12 4.55
CA ILE A 211 9.69 -7.75 5.86
C ILE A 211 9.14 -6.73 6.85
N VAL A 212 9.74 -5.54 6.96
CA VAL A 212 9.26 -4.48 7.84
C VAL A 212 7.86 -4.00 7.45
N ALA A 213 7.56 -3.92 6.14
CA ALA A 213 6.22 -3.61 5.67
C ALA A 213 5.20 -4.68 6.07
N LEU A 214 5.56 -5.97 5.98
CA LEU A 214 4.72 -7.06 6.49
C LEU A 214 4.49 -6.95 8.00
N PHE A 215 5.50 -6.58 8.79
CA PHE A 215 5.32 -6.31 10.23
C PHE A 215 4.32 -5.18 10.49
N GLY A 216 4.43 -4.06 9.76
CA GLY A 216 3.46 -2.96 9.86
C GLY A 216 2.03 -3.41 9.56
N GLY A 217 1.85 -4.19 8.49
CA GLY A 217 0.55 -4.78 8.14
C GLY A 217 0.04 -5.76 9.21
N ALA A 218 0.91 -6.61 9.75
CA ALA A 218 0.54 -7.59 10.78
C ALA A 218 0.08 -6.91 12.08
N VAL A 219 0.76 -5.83 12.49
CA VAL A 219 0.36 -5.01 13.64
C VAL A 219 -1.03 -4.40 13.41
N SER A 220 -1.27 -3.80 12.24
CA SER A 220 -2.60 -3.26 11.88
C SER A 220 -3.68 -4.33 11.99
N LEU A 221 -3.46 -5.48 11.35
CA LEU A 221 -4.40 -6.60 11.35
C LEU A 221 -4.68 -7.13 12.77
N SER A 222 -3.65 -7.26 13.60
CA SER A 222 -3.76 -7.75 14.99
C SER A 222 -4.63 -6.86 15.88
N ARG A 223 -4.70 -5.55 15.57
CA ARG A 223 -5.57 -4.59 16.27
C ARG A 223 -7.00 -4.65 15.74
N ARG A 224 -7.17 -4.77 14.42
CA ARG A 224 -8.49 -4.71 13.76
C ARG A 224 -9.33 -5.96 13.93
N VAL A 225 -8.73 -7.16 13.92
CA VAL A 225 -9.49 -8.41 14.05
C VAL A 225 -10.29 -8.49 15.36
N PRO A 226 -9.71 -8.20 16.56
CA PRO A 226 -10.47 -8.14 17.80
C PRO A 226 -11.56 -7.06 17.81
N GLU A 227 -11.29 -5.89 17.22
CA GLU A 227 -12.25 -4.79 17.12
C GLU A 227 -13.50 -5.20 16.32
N ILE A 228 -13.30 -5.80 15.14
CA ILE A 228 -14.37 -6.31 14.28
C ILE A 228 -15.13 -7.45 14.96
N GLN A 229 -14.41 -8.34 15.67
CA GLN A 229 -15.04 -9.39 16.45
C GLN A 229 -15.99 -8.81 17.50
N LYS A 230 -15.50 -7.86 18.32
CA LYS A 230 -16.27 -7.19 19.38
C LYS A 230 -17.51 -6.50 18.81
N ARG A 231 -17.33 -5.68 17.76
CA ARG A 231 -18.42 -4.92 17.13
C ARG A 231 -19.49 -5.78 16.47
N SER A 232 -19.15 -7.02 16.08
CA SER A 232 -20.09 -7.96 15.47
C SER A 232 -20.86 -8.83 16.47
N GLU A 233 -20.63 -8.68 17.79
CA GLU A 233 -21.31 -9.51 18.80
C GLU A 233 -22.79 -9.17 18.94
N ARG A 234 -23.64 -10.19 19.09
CA ARG A 234 -25.11 -10.01 19.16
C ARG A 234 -25.59 -9.14 20.32
N GLY A 235 -24.78 -8.99 21.36
CA GLY A 235 -25.05 -8.14 22.53
C GLY A 235 -24.23 -6.85 22.54
N PHE A 236 -23.49 -6.55 21.48
CA PHE A 236 -22.71 -5.32 21.41
C PHE A 236 -23.64 -4.13 21.19
N VAL A 237 -23.62 -3.19 22.14
CA VAL A 237 -24.33 -1.92 22.03
C VAL A 237 -23.36 -0.93 21.38
N GLY A 238 -23.63 -0.60 20.11
CA GLY A 238 -22.83 0.35 19.35
C GLY A 238 -22.83 1.74 19.98
N THR A 239 -21.71 2.43 19.84
CA THR A 239 -21.58 3.85 20.19
C THR A 239 -21.40 4.66 18.91
N ALA A 240 -21.48 6.00 18.98
CA ALA A 240 -21.20 6.86 17.82
C ALA A 240 -19.79 6.62 17.24
N ALA A 241 -18.79 6.40 18.10
CA ALA A 241 -17.42 6.13 17.68
C ALA A 241 -17.17 4.68 17.21
N GLU A 242 -17.91 3.71 17.76
CA GLU A 242 -17.81 2.29 17.42
C GLU A 242 -19.21 1.73 17.13
N PRO A 243 -19.76 1.93 15.92
CA PRO A 243 -21.09 1.45 15.60
C PRO A 243 -21.10 -0.09 15.56
N ALA A 244 -22.20 -0.68 16.03
CA ALA A 244 -22.41 -2.12 15.91
C ALA A 244 -22.47 -2.50 14.44
N ILE A 245 -21.83 -3.62 14.08
CA ILE A 245 -21.81 -4.11 12.70
C ILE A 245 -22.55 -5.43 12.64
N ASP A 246 -23.29 -5.64 11.55
CA ASP A 246 -23.94 -6.93 11.33
C ASP A 246 -22.90 -8.00 10.92
N ALA A 247 -23.32 -9.26 10.87
CA ALA A 247 -22.41 -10.35 10.52
C ALA A 247 -21.91 -10.27 9.07
N ARG A 248 -22.66 -9.64 8.16
CA ARG A 248 -22.29 -9.51 6.76
C ARG A 248 -21.19 -8.45 6.60
N GLN A 249 -21.37 -7.29 7.21
CA GLN A 249 -20.40 -6.21 7.29
C GLN A 249 -19.13 -6.69 7.99
N GLY A 250 -19.26 -7.39 9.13
CA GLY A 250 -18.10 -7.97 9.82
C GLY A 250 -17.30 -8.94 8.93
N ARG A 251 -17.97 -9.73 8.09
CA ARG A 251 -17.29 -10.58 7.09
C ARG A 251 -16.55 -9.75 6.05
N GLU A 252 -17.18 -8.72 5.51
CA GLU A 252 -16.59 -7.84 4.49
C GLU A 252 -15.38 -7.08 5.04
N GLU A 253 -15.47 -6.55 6.26
CA GLU A 253 -14.37 -5.90 6.96
C GLU A 253 -13.20 -6.87 7.23
N LEU A 254 -13.47 -8.11 7.67
CA LEU A 254 -12.41 -9.11 7.86
C LEU A 254 -11.70 -9.48 6.54
N VAL A 255 -12.44 -9.69 5.45
CA VAL A 255 -11.83 -9.97 4.13
C VAL A 255 -10.97 -8.79 3.70
N PHE A 256 -11.48 -7.57 3.87
CA PHE A 256 -10.75 -6.36 3.53
C PHE A 256 -9.43 -6.26 4.29
N GLN A 257 -9.43 -6.53 5.59
CA GLN A 257 -8.23 -6.52 6.43
C GLN A 257 -7.20 -7.60 6.02
N ILE A 258 -7.66 -8.80 5.64
CA ILE A 258 -6.77 -9.86 5.11
C ILE A 258 -6.15 -9.41 3.77
N MET A 259 -6.95 -8.84 2.88
CA MET A 259 -6.50 -8.35 1.57
C MET A 259 -5.52 -7.17 1.73
N GLN A 260 -5.76 -6.30 2.70
CA GLN A 260 -4.85 -5.22 3.09
C GLN A 260 -3.48 -5.77 3.48
N PHE A 261 -3.44 -6.73 4.41
CA PHE A 261 -2.19 -7.35 4.83
C PHE A 261 -1.45 -7.97 3.64
N ALA A 262 -2.15 -8.71 2.77
CA ALA A 262 -1.56 -9.33 1.58
C ALA A 262 -1.01 -8.31 0.57
N SER A 263 -1.60 -7.11 0.51
CA SER A 263 -1.21 -6.04 -0.41
C SER A 263 -0.08 -5.15 0.12
N ALA A 264 0.17 -5.16 1.44
CA ALA A 264 1.18 -4.32 2.09
C ALA A 264 2.58 -4.40 1.44
N PRO A 265 3.13 -5.59 1.09
CA PRO A 265 4.41 -5.69 0.38
C PRO A 265 4.44 -4.93 -0.95
N LEU A 266 3.38 -5.05 -1.75
CA LEU A 266 3.31 -4.43 -3.07
C LEU A 266 3.20 -2.92 -2.97
N ILE A 267 2.38 -2.43 -2.03
CA ILE A 267 2.26 -1.00 -1.72
C ILE A 267 3.62 -0.45 -1.27
N ALA A 268 4.32 -1.15 -0.39
CA ALA A 268 5.63 -0.74 0.10
C ALA A 268 6.67 -0.72 -1.02
N ILE A 269 6.71 -1.75 -1.88
CA ILE A 269 7.62 -1.79 -3.05
C ILE A 269 7.39 -0.58 -3.95
N THR A 270 6.13 -0.26 -4.27
CA THR A 270 5.80 0.93 -5.06
C THR A 270 6.24 2.22 -4.37
N ALA A 271 5.97 2.35 -3.07
CA ALA A 271 6.39 3.53 -2.29
C ALA A 271 7.92 3.70 -2.28
N TYR A 272 8.66 2.60 -2.17
CA TYR A 272 10.12 2.62 -2.23
C TYR A 272 10.63 3.14 -3.58
N GLN A 273 10.03 2.70 -4.70
CA GLN A 273 10.43 3.14 -6.04
C GLN A 273 10.07 4.60 -6.31
N VAL A 274 8.94 5.09 -5.79
CA VAL A 274 8.49 6.46 -6.01
C VAL A 274 9.23 7.47 -5.14
N LEU A 275 9.53 7.11 -3.89
CA LEU A 275 10.08 8.05 -2.91
C LEU A 275 11.61 8.00 -2.78
N ASP A 276 12.26 6.94 -3.27
CA ASP A 276 13.71 6.70 -3.23
C ASP A 276 14.36 7.14 -1.90
N PRO A 277 14.12 6.40 -0.79
CA PRO A 277 14.56 6.84 0.53
C PRO A 277 16.08 6.92 0.61
N ALA A 278 16.60 8.14 0.81
CA ALA A 278 18.04 8.41 0.87
C ALA A 278 18.79 7.81 2.08
N SER A 279 18.07 7.30 3.09
CA SER A 279 18.65 6.71 4.29
C SER A 279 17.96 5.42 4.70
N GLN A 280 18.70 4.53 5.36
CA GLN A 280 18.16 3.27 5.90
C GLN A 280 17.04 3.51 6.92
N ALA A 281 17.19 4.51 7.78
CA ALA A 281 16.15 4.88 8.76
C ALA A 281 14.87 5.35 8.06
N GLY A 282 14.99 6.19 7.03
CA GLY A 282 13.86 6.62 6.20
C GLY A 282 13.19 5.45 5.48
N ALA A 283 13.98 4.51 4.96
CA ALA A 283 13.47 3.30 4.32
C ALA A 283 12.71 2.40 5.32
N VAL A 284 13.24 2.18 6.52
CA VAL A 284 12.54 1.39 7.56
C VAL A 284 11.23 2.06 7.98
N ALA A 285 11.26 3.38 8.23
CA ALA A 285 10.05 4.13 8.58
C ALA A 285 9.00 4.08 7.45
N LEU A 286 9.42 4.27 6.20
CA LEU A 286 8.54 4.19 5.04
C LEU A 286 7.93 2.81 4.88
N ALA A 287 8.72 1.74 4.98
CA ALA A 287 8.23 0.37 4.92
C ALA A 287 7.15 0.11 5.98
N PHE A 288 7.44 0.47 7.23
CA PHE A 288 6.52 0.26 8.33
C PHE A 288 5.21 1.05 8.13
N LEU A 289 5.31 2.33 7.75
CA LEU A 289 4.16 3.18 7.48
C LEU A 289 3.33 2.70 6.29
N ALA A 290 3.97 2.25 5.20
CA ALA A 290 3.28 1.67 4.06
C ALA A 290 2.53 0.39 4.43
N GLY A 291 3.15 -0.45 5.27
CA GLY A 291 2.54 -1.65 5.82
C GLY A 291 1.35 -1.34 6.73
N PHE A 292 1.56 -0.47 7.72
CA PHE A 292 0.55 -0.08 8.72
C PHE A 292 -0.61 0.71 8.11
N GLY A 293 -0.31 1.67 7.22
CA GLY A 293 -1.28 2.55 6.56
C GLY A 293 -1.88 1.99 5.27
N SER A 294 -1.64 0.72 4.96
CA SER A 294 -2.19 0.06 3.76
C SER A 294 -3.73 0.09 3.70
N GLU A 295 -4.42 0.18 4.84
CA GLU A 295 -5.88 0.33 4.94
C GLU A 295 -6.33 1.61 4.22
N THR A 296 -5.76 2.74 4.63
CA THR A 296 -6.08 4.06 4.11
C THR A 296 -5.80 4.14 2.62
N ILE A 297 -4.66 3.61 2.18
CA ILE A 297 -4.27 3.60 0.76
C ILE A 297 -5.28 2.80 -0.08
N LEU A 298 -5.69 1.62 0.39
CA LEU A 298 -6.68 0.81 -0.33
C LEU A 298 -8.07 1.44 -0.35
N LEU A 299 -8.48 2.13 0.72
CA LEU A 299 -9.72 2.90 0.76
C LEU A 299 -9.69 4.07 -0.23
N MET A 300 -8.57 4.78 -0.34
CA MET A 300 -8.38 5.84 -1.35
C MET A 300 -8.48 5.28 -2.77
N ILE A 301 -7.79 4.17 -3.06
CA ILE A 301 -7.86 3.50 -4.38
C ILE A 301 -9.29 3.06 -4.69
N ARG A 302 -10.00 2.49 -3.72
CA ARG A 302 -11.40 2.10 -3.87
C ARG A 302 -12.30 3.31 -4.15
N GLY A 303 -12.07 4.43 -3.47
CA GLY A 303 -12.79 5.69 -3.70
C GLY A 303 -12.64 6.18 -5.14
N VAL A 304 -11.40 6.20 -5.65
CA VAL A 304 -11.11 6.57 -7.04
C VAL A 304 -11.75 5.58 -8.02
N ALA A 305 -11.61 4.28 -7.80
CA ALA A 305 -12.18 3.25 -8.67
C ALA A 305 -13.71 3.33 -8.76
N ASN A 306 -14.38 3.59 -7.63
CA ASN A 306 -15.83 3.78 -7.59
C ASN A 306 -16.27 5.05 -8.34
N GLY A 307 -15.45 6.12 -8.31
CA GLY A 307 -15.69 7.34 -9.08
C GLY A 307 -15.59 7.15 -10.59
N LEU A 308 -14.82 6.15 -11.04
CA LEU A 308 -14.61 5.86 -12.47
C LEU A 308 -15.72 5.02 -13.10
N HIS A 309 -16.65 4.45 -12.32
CA HIS A 309 -17.81 3.76 -12.89
C HIS A 309 -18.76 4.79 -13.52
N PRO A 310 -18.96 4.79 -14.87
CA PRO A 310 -19.85 5.72 -15.52
C PRO A 310 -21.23 5.56 -14.90
N ARG A 311 -21.81 6.66 -14.39
CA ARG A 311 -23.23 6.68 -14.03
C ARG A 311 -23.99 6.25 -15.28
N ALA A 312 -24.58 5.06 -15.25
CA ALA A 312 -25.54 4.66 -16.26
C ALA A 312 -26.62 5.73 -16.24
N THR A 313 -26.63 6.58 -17.26
CA THR A 313 -27.65 7.59 -17.49
C THR A 313 -28.97 6.86 -17.62
N LEU A 314 -29.72 6.77 -16.52
CA LEU A 314 -31.10 6.32 -16.53
C LEU A 314 -31.87 7.30 -17.45
N PRO A 315 -32.56 6.81 -18.50
CA PRO A 315 -33.34 7.66 -19.37
C PRO A 315 -34.48 8.33 -18.59
N GLY A 316 -34.42 9.66 -18.56
CA GLY A 316 -35.48 10.63 -18.27
C GLY A 316 -36.69 10.15 -17.47
N ARG A 317 -36.69 10.42 -16.16
CA ARG A 317 -37.93 10.66 -15.43
C ARG A 317 -38.30 12.13 -15.64
N PRO A 318 -39.41 12.47 -16.32
CA PRO A 318 -39.81 13.85 -16.53
C PRO A 318 -40.06 14.54 -15.18
N ALA A 319 -39.40 15.69 -15.01
CA ALA A 319 -39.51 16.53 -13.83
C ALA A 319 -40.94 17.08 -13.68
N ALA A 320 -41.58 16.77 -12.56
CA ALA A 320 -42.80 17.46 -12.15
C ALA A 320 -42.43 18.89 -11.73
N ALA A 321 -43.14 19.86 -12.31
CA ALA A 321 -42.93 21.29 -12.09
C ALA A 321 -43.16 21.69 -10.61
N PRO A 322 -42.34 22.59 -10.03
CA PRO A 322 -42.60 23.11 -8.69
C PRO A 322 -43.65 24.21 -8.74
N ALA A 323 -44.68 24.08 -7.91
CA ALA A 323 -45.62 25.13 -7.59
C ALA A 323 -44.94 26.19 -6.72
N GLY A 324 -45.14 27.46 -7.10
CA GLY A 324 -44.49 28.61 -6.49
C GLY A 324 -44.94 28.88 -5.05
N LEU A 325 -44.02 29.47 -4.28
CA LEU A 325 -44.34 30.14 -3.04
C LEU A 325 -43.46 31.39 -2.90
N ASP A 326 -44.14 32.53 -2.88
CA ASP A 326 -43.60 33.85 -2.65
C ASP A 326 -43.07 33.99 -1.22
N SER A 327 -41.91 34.64 -1.06
CA SER A 327 -41.63 35.40 0.17
C SER A 327 -40.59 36.51 -0.08
N GLN A 328 -41.04 37.73 0.16
CA GLN A 328 -40.24 38.95 0.25
C GLN A 328 -39.42 38.96 1.55
N GLY A 329 -38.19 39.46 1.52
CA GLY A 329 -37.38 39.68 2.71
C GLY A 329 -36.26 40.69 2.46
N GLY A 330 -36.26 41.79 3.22
CA GLY A 330 -35.43 42.98 3.03
C GLY A 330 -33.93 42.77 3.19
N ALA A 331 -33.17 43.60 2.46
CA ALA A 331 -31.72 43.67 2.48
C ALA A 331 -31.20 44.53 3.66
N VAL A 332 -30.14 44.07 4.30
CA VAL A 332 -29.26 44.88 5.18
C VAL A 332 -27.86 44.85 4.56
N PRO A 333 -27.15 45.98 4.43
CA PRO A 333 -25.83 45.98 3.81
C PRO A 333 -24.77 45.62 4.85
N VAL A 334 -23.93 44.62 4.56
CA VAL A 334 -22.69 44.36 5.29
C VAL A 334 -21.51 44.81 4.45
N ALA A 335 -20.62 45.56 5.11
CA ALA A 335 -19.51 46.33 4.56
C ALA A 335 -18.47 45.50 3.80
N ALA A 336 -17.90 46.15 2.78
CA ALA A 336 -16.78 45.68 1.97
C ALA A 336 -15.50 45.52 2.79
N TRP A 337 -14.78 44.40 2.58
CA TRP A 337 -13.40 44.21 3.00
C TRP A 337 -12.54 43.99 1.75
N GLY A 338 -11.43 44.73 1.66
CA GLY A 338 -10.46 44.66 0.56
C GLY A 338 -9.47 43.50 0.70
N PRO A 339 -8.66 43.23 -0.35
CA PRO A 339 -7.82 42.04 -0.42
C PRO A 339 -6.48 42.26 0.30
N GLY A 340 -6.10 41.30 1.15
CA GLY A 340 -4.80 41.29 1.82
C GLY A 340 -4.50 39.95 2.51
N THR A 341 -3.79 39.09 1.77
CA THR A 341 -2.82 38.05 2.21
C THR A 341 -3.05 37.31 3.54
N SER A 342 -3.20 35.98 3.46
CA SER A 342 -2.33 34.93 4.07
C SER A 342 -3.11 33.68 4.51
N ASP A 343 -2.44 32.53 4.36
CA ASP A 343 -2.76 31.21 4.92
C ASP A 343 -3.04 31.27 6.43
N ALA A 344 -4.25 31.66 6.79
CA ALA A 344 -4.81 31.45 8.11
C ALA A 344 -5.72 30.22 8.02
N GLY A 345 -5.37 29.18 8.79
CA GLY A 345 -6.02 27.86 8.75
C GLY A 345 -7.52 27.94 8.54
N LEU A 346 -7.96 27.34 7.42
CA LEU A 346 -9.36 27.21 7.03
C LEU A 346 -10.09 26.38 8.10
N GLN A 347 -10.65 27.05 9.10
CA GLN A 347 -11.67 26.41 9.93
C GLN A 347 -12.90 26.21 9.04
N PRO A 348 -13.47 25.00 8.98
CA PRO A 348 -14.67 24.74 8.20
C PRO A 348 -15.77 25.70 8.66
N LEU A 349 -16.40 26.39 7.69
CA LEU A 349 -17.49 27.30 7.98
C LEU A 349 -18.65 26.48 8.56
N ARG A 350 -18.87 26.62 9.88
CA ARG A 350 -20.04 26.08 10.55
C ARG A 350 -21.20 27.03 10.35
N LEU A 351 -22.08 26.71 9.41
CA LEU A 351 -23.37 27.37 9.29
C LEU A 351 -24.19 27.02 10.53
N GLY A 352 -24.27 27.98 11.46
CA GLY A 352 -24.93 27.80 12.75
C GLY A 352 -26.38 27.35 12.58
N VAL A 353 -26.74 26.27 13.26
CA VAL A 353 -28.12 25.85 13.46
C VAL A 353 -28.87 27.02 14.11
N ARG A 354 -30.05 27.37 13.56
CA ARG A 354 -30.86 28.45 14.15
C ARG A 354 -31.22 28.06 15.60
N PRO A 355 -31.15 28.98 16.57
CA PRO A 355 -31.52 28.67 17.94
C PRO A 355 -32.97 28.19 17.99
N GLY A 356 -33.19 26.92 18.38
CA GLY A 356 -34.52 26.31 18.49
C GLY A 356 -34.85 25.19 17.49
N GLU A 357 -33.93 24.85 16.57
CA GLU A 357 -34.09 23.70 15.67
C GLU A 357 -33.42 22.45 16.30
N ASP A 358 -34.24 21.46 16.67
CA ASP A 358 -33.83 20.22 17.35
C ASP A 358 -33.09 19.29 16.37
N THR A 359 -31.85 19.61 16.04
CA THR A 359 -31.01 18.74 15.20
C THR A 359 -30.20 17.80 16.08
N SER A 360 -30.83 16.70 16.51
CA SER A 360 -30.14 15.54 17.13
C SER A 360 -29.23 14.79 16.13
N ALA A 361 -29.22 15.19 14.85
CA ALA A 361 -28.42 14.55 13.82
C ALA A 361 -27.00 15.13 13.79
N GLU A 362 -26.02 14.25 13.67
CA GLU A 362 -24.61 14.60 13.52
C GLU A 362 -24.41 15.41 12.22
N PRO A 363 -23.65 16.51 12.24
CA PRO A 363 -23.43 17.31 11.05
C PRO A 363 -22.56 16.54 10.03
N VAL A 364 -22.90 16.63 8.75
CA VAL A 364 -22.21 15.96 7.65
C VAL A 364 -21.14 16.90 7.06
N HIS A 365 -19.93 16.37 6.88
CA HIS A 365 -18.82 17.08 6.22
C HIS A 365 -18.86 16.82 4.71
N ILE A 366 -19.08 17.87 3.92
CA ILE A 366 -19.11 17.82 2.45
C ILE A 366 -18.00 18.68 1.85
N ARG A 367 -17.46 18.26 0.70
CA ARG A 367 -16.55 19.06 -0.12
C ARG A 367 -17.29 19.48 -1.39
N LEU A 368 -17.50 20.78 -1.56
CA LEU A 368 -18.19 21.35 -2.72
C LEU A 368 -17.16 22.04 -3.62
N CYS A 369 -17.07 21.62 -4.88
CA CYS A 369 -16.17 22.20 -5.87
C CYS A 369 -16.96 22.97 -6.93
N VAL A 370 -16.50 24.17 -7.24
CA VAL A 370 -17.03 25.00 -8.34
C VAL A 370 -16.23 24.69 -9.60
N ASP A 371 -16.90 24.66 -10.75
CA ASP A 371 -16.34 24.31 -12.07
C ASP A 371 -14.90 24.84 -12.33
N ASP A 372 -14.03 23.98 -12.86
CA ASP A 372 -12.56 24.18 -12.93
C ASP A 372 -12.15 25.28 -13.94
N ASP A 373 -13.07 25.71 -14.81
CA ASP A 373 -12.82 26.69 -15.88
C ASP A 373 -13.01 28.16 -15.43
N LEU A 374 -13.02 28.44 -14.13
CA LEU A 374 -13.13 29.80 -13.60
C LEU A 374 -11.76 30.50 -13.51
N GLU A 375 -11.76 31.81 -13.76
CA GLU A 375 -10.58 32.65 -13.54
C GLU A 375 -10.19 32.63 -12.04
N GLU A 376 -8.88 32.48 -11.76
CA GLU A 376 -8.35 32.39 -10.39
C GLU A 376 -8.79 33.60 -9.53
N GLY A 377 -9.39 33.32 -8.37
CA GLY A 377 -9.90 34.34 -7.45
C GLY A 377 -11.23 34.99 -7.86
N SER A 378 -11.84 34.60 -8.98
CA SER A 378 -13.16 35.09 -9.39
C SER A 378 -14.33 34.33 -8.77
N ALA A 379 -14.10 33.11 -8.29
CA ALA A 379 -15.12 32.25 -7.72
C ALA A 379 -15.61 32.77 -6.37
N ALA A 380 -16.92 32.88 -6.22
CA ALA A 380 -17.56 33.19 -4.96
C ALA A 380 -18.80 32.33 -4.76
N LEU A 381 -18.87 31.71 -3.59
CA LEU A 381 -19.89 30.76 -3.20
C LEU A 381 -20.78 31.37 -2.12
N SER A 382 -22.07 31.07 -2.14
CA SER A 382 -22.97 31.37 -1.02
C SER A 382 -23.88 30.18 -0.71
N VAL A 383 -24.11 29.96 0.58
CA VAL A 383 -25.00 28.91 1.10
C VAL A 383 -26.07 29.60 1.94
N ASP A 384 -27.33 29.46 1.54
CA ASP A 384 -28.48 30.17 2.13
C ASP A 384 -28.25 31.71 2.21
N GLY A 385 -27.59 32.27 1.20
CA GLY A 385 -27.24 33.69 1.12
C GLY A 385 -26.01 34.11 1.95
N ILE A 386 -25.40 33.20 2.70
CA ILE A 386 -24.17 33.45 3.46
C ILE A 386 -22.97 33.18 2.54
N ARG A 387 -22.15 34.21 2.28
CA ARG A 387 -20.95 34.08 1.45
C ARG A 387 -19.89 33.21 2.12
N VAL A 388 -19.28 32.32 1.33
CA VAL A 388 -18.21 31.42 1.74
C VAL A 388 -16.99 31.68 0.86
N GLY A 389 -15.81 31.81 1.48
CA GLY A 389 -14.56 31.99 0.75
C GLY A 389 -14.20 30.73 -0.02
N VAL A 390 -13.93 30.86 -1.31
CA VAL A 390 -13.48 29.77 -2.18
C VAL A 390 -11.95 29.83 -2.25
N PRO A 391 -11.23 28.78 -1.81
CA PRO A 391 -9.78 28.71 -1.96
C PRO A 391 -9.37 28.64 -3.44
N GLY A 392 -8.07 28.81 -3.71
CA GLY A 392 -7.53 28.78 -5.07
C GLY A 392 -7.70 27.44 -5.80
N ASP A 393 -7.99 26.35 -5.07
CA ASP A 393 -8.29 25.03 -5.64
C ASP A 393 -9.76 24.87 -6.09
N GLY A 394 -10.60 25.90 -5.92
CA GLY A 394 -12.01 25.89 -6.33
C GLY A 394 -12.93 25.06 -5.44
N CYS A 395 -12.43 24.48 -4.34
CA CYS A 395 -13.20 23.58 -3.48
C CYS A 395 -13.33 24.11 -2.05
N VAL A 396 -14.54 24.04 -1.49
CA VAL A 396 -14.86 24.47 -0.12
C VAL A 396 -15.34 23.28 0.70
N GLU A 397 -14.80 23.13 1.90
CA GLU A 397 -15.33 22.19 2.90
C GLU A 397 -16.42 22.86 3.75
N LEU A 398 -17.61 22.24 3.77
CA LEU A 398 -18.78 22.72 4.49
C LEU A 398 -19.24 21.66 5.50
N THR A 399 -19.75 22.13 6.64
CA THR A 399 -20.39 21.29 7.66
C THR A 399 -21.87 21.62 7.69
N LEU A 400 -22.72 20.71 7.20
CA LEU A 400 -24.15 20.92 7.02
C LEU A 400 -24.96 19.89 7.82
N ALA A 401 -26.10 20.30 8.38
CA ALA A 401 -27.03 19.38 9.04
C ALA A 401 -27.79 18.54 7.99
N PRO A 402 -27.90 17.21 8.16
CA PRO A 402 -28.56 16.33 7.19
C PRO A 402 -30.07 16.56 7.12
N GLY A 403 -30.66 16.25 5.97
CA GLY A 403 -32.11 16.32 5.72
C GLY A 403 -32.68 17.73 5.50
N ARG A 404 -31.88 18.79 5.72
CA ARG A 404 -32.25 20.18 5.40
C ARG A 404 -31.87 20.52 3.96
N PRO A 405 -32.76 21.16 3.17
CA PRO A 405 -32.38 21.75 1.89
C PRO A 405 -31.58 23.03 2.10
N TYR A 406 -30.40 23.11 1.47
CA TYR A 406 -29.55 24.30 1.41
C TYR A 406 -29.56 24.87 0.00
N ARG A 407 -29.76 26.18 -0.14
CA ARG A 407 -29.64 26.87 -1.43
C ARG A 407 -28.17 27.25 -1.63
N VAL A 408 -27.52 26.57 -2.55
CA VAL A 408 -26.10 26.80 -2.88
C VAL A 408 -26.03 27.56 -4.19
N GLU A 409 -25.40 28.72 -4.19
CA GLU A 409 -25.22 29.56 -5.38
C GLU A 409 -23.75 29.89 -5.53
N ALA A 410 -23.21 29.80 -6.74
CA ALA A 410 -21.88 30.31 -7.05
C ALA A 410 -21.91 31.25 -8.26
N HIS A 411 -20.98 32.18 -8.24
CA HIS A 411 -20.72 33.15 -9.29
C HIS A 411 -19.22 33.21 -9.56
N GLY A 412 -18.85 33.45 -10.81
CA GLY A 412 -17.45 33.58 -11.21
C GLY A 412 -17.30 34.16 -12.60
N ARG A 413 -16.06 34.25 -13.09
CA ARG A 413 -15.77 34.67 -14.47
C ARG A 413 -15.17 33.53 -15.26
N ARG A 414 -15.69 33.32 -16.47
CA ARG A 414 -15.18 32.39 -17.48
C ARG A 414 -14.93 33.14 -18.77
N ALA A 415 -13.67 33.24 -19.19
CA ALA A 415 -13.25 33.96 -20.39
C ALA A 415 -13.81 35.40 -20.45
N GLY A 416 -13.72 36.13 -19.33
CA GLY A 416 -14.21 37.51 -19.19
C GLY A 416 -15.73 37.66 -19.13
N ARG A 417 -16.51 36.58 -19.14
CA ARG A 417 -17.97 36.60 -18.95
C ARG A 417 -18.34 36.14 -17.55
N GLU A 418 -19.29 36.84 -16.92
CA GLU A 418 -19.85 36.41 -15.65
C GLU A 418 -20.75 35.19 -15.86
N VAL A 419 -20.48 34.12 -15.12
CA VAL A 419 -21.25 32.88 -15.09
C VAL A 419 -21.85 32.71 -13.71
N HIS A 420 -23.06 32.16 -13.66
CA HIS A 420 -23.78 31.94 -12.40
C HIS A 420 -24.50 30.60 -12.43
N GLY A 421 -24.61 29.98 -11.27
CA GLY A 421 -25.29 28.71 -11.13
C GLY A 421 -25.72 28.51 -9.69
N GLY A 422 -26.82 27.79 -9.51
CA GLY A 422 -27.31 27.47 -8.19
C GLY A 422 -28.06 26.15 -8.19
N GLN A 423 -27.96 25.44 -7.08
CA GLN A 423 -28.71 24.21 -6.85
C GLN A 423 -29.19 24.13 -5.41
N THR A 424 -30.33 23.50 -5.20
CA THR A 424 -30.77 23.12 -3.86
C THR A 424 -30.14 21.78 -3.51
N LEU A 425 -29.32 21.76 -2.47
CA LEU A 425 -28.64 20.57 -1.98
C LEU A 425 -29.35 20.05 -0.73
N VAL A 426 -29.75 18.77 -0.75
CA VAL A 426 -30.19 18.06 0.47
C VAL A 426 -29.09 17.06 0.79
N VAL A 427 -28.46 17.23 1.95
CA VAL A 427 -27.34 16.37 2.38
C VAL A 427 -27.88 15.18 3.15
N ASP A 428 -27.44 13.98 2.77
CA ASP A 428 -27.68 12.74 3.51
C ASP A 428 -26.38 12.27 4.21
N ALA A 429 -26.50 11.36 5.17
CA ALA A 429 -25.35 10.74 5.85
C ALA A 429 -24.42 10.01 4.86
N ASP A 430 -24.96 9.53 3.74
CA ASP A 430 -24.20 8.85 2.67
C ASP A 430 -23.36 9.80 1.79
N ASP A 431 -23.52 11.11 1.93
CA ASP A 431 -22.78 12.13 1.17
C ASP A 431 -21.47 12.55 1.86
N GLU A 432 -21.16 11.98 3.03
CA GLU A 432 -19.91 12.22 3.74
C GLU A 432 -18.71 11.84 2.84
N ALA A 433 -17.79 12.79 2.66
CA ALA A 433 -16.59 12.68 1.81
C ALA A 433 -16.82 12.56 0.29
N ARG A 434 -18.04 12.75 -0.24
CA ARG A 434 -18.26 12.84 -1.70
C ARG A 434 -18.05 14.27 -2.20
N PRO A 435 -17.15 14.51 -3.18
CA PRO A 435 -17.04 15.82 -3.80
C PRO A 435 -18.29 16.09 -4.65
N LEU A 436 -18.98 17.18 -4.32
CA LEU A 436 -20.13 17.66 -5.07
C LEU A 436 -19.68 18.75 -6.04
N GLN A 437 -20.03 18.62 -7.31
CA GLN A 437 -19.65 19.57 -8.35
C GLN A 437 -20.83 20.49 -8.68
N LEU A 438 -20.62 21.80 -8.61
CA LEU A 438 -21.61 22.79 -9.01
C LEU A 438 -21.31 23.25 -10.45
N VAL A 439 -22.22 22.95 -11.37
CA VAL A 439 -22.09 23.36 -12.78
C VAL A 439 -22.64 24.77 -12.95
N LEU A 440 -21.84 25.67 -13.53
CA LEU A 440 -22.21 27.04 -13.84
C LEU A 440 -22.68 27.15 -15.29
N ALA A 441 -23.78 27.88 -15.53
CA ALA A 441 -24.39 28.06 -16.85
C ALA A 441 -24.05 29.42 -17.48
#